data_AF-A0A6I4J2F2-F1
#
_entry.id   AF-A0A6I4J2F2-F1
#
_cell.length_a   1.000
_cell.length_b   1.000
_cell.length_c   1.000
_cell.angle_alpha   90.00
_cell.angle_beta   90.00
_cell.angle_gamma   90.00
#
_symmetry.space_group_name_H-M   'P 1'
#
loop_
_entity.id
_entity.type
_entity.pdbx_description
1 polymer ?
#
loop_
_entity_poly.entity_id
_entity_poly.type
_entity_poly.pdbx_seq_one_letter_code
_entity_poly.pdbx_strand_id
1 'polypeptide(L)'
;MSFEQALHTSLAAAVGDDQALVAELRGAFLESATRHLDAMRRAASDTDWREAGLRLKGLAASFGATALMNEAGWAAQCPRGDAEALADIERGLAVLTI
;
A
#
# COMPACT_ATOMS: atom_id res chain seq x y z
N MET A 1 4.10 -15.91 -7.39
CA MET A 1 4.93 -14.73 -7.67
C MET A 1 5.00 -13.91 -6.39
N SER A 2 6.21 -13.52 -5.97
CA SER A 2 6.39 -12.76 -4.74
C SER A 2 5.85 -11.34 -4.91
N PHE A 3 5.30 -10.77 -3.83
CA PHE A 3 4.71 -9.44 -3.80
C PHE A 3 5.66 -8.33 -4.28
N GLU A 4 6.90 -8.40 -3.81
CA GLU A 4 7.98 -7.49 -4.19
C GLU A 4 8.32 -7.57 -5.70
N GLN A 5 8.23 -8.77 -6.28
CA GLN A 5 8.54 -8.97 -7.70
C GLN A 5 7.55 -8.25 -8.61
N ALA A 6 6.27 -8.19 -8.23
CA ALA A 6 5.26 -7.47 -9.01
C ALA A 6 5.51 -5.96 -8.99
N LEU A 7 5.78 -5.39 -7.81
CA LEU A 7 6.13 -3.97 -7.64
C LEU A 7 7.38 -3.62 -8.45
N HIS A 8 8.46 -4.38 -8.29
CA HIS A 8 9.71 -4.16 -9.00
C HIS A 8 9.52 -4.22 -10.53
N THR A 9 8.74 -5.19 -11.02
CA THR A 9 8.45 -5.31 -12.46
C THR A 9 7.68 -4.10 -12.99
N SER A 10 6.66 -3.64 -12.28
CA SER A 10 5.88 -2.46 -12.69
C SER A 10 6.73 -1.18 -12.70
N LEU A 11 7.61 -1.02 -11.71
CA LEU A 11 8.55 0.10 -11.65
C LEU A 11 9.56 0.04 -12.80
N ALA A 12 10.23 -1.09 -13.00
CA ALA A 12 11.19 -1.27 -14.09
C ALA A 12 10.55 -1.06 -15.47
N ALA A 13 9.29 -1.48 -15.66
CA ALA A 13 8.56 -1.25 -16.90
C ALA A 13 8.30 0.25 -17.20
N ALA A 14 8.09 1.08 -16.17
CA ALA A 14 7.84 2.51 -16.33
C ALA A 14 9.13 3.32 -16.57
N VAL A 15 10.25 2.81 -16.07
CA VAL A 15 11.50 3.57 -15.94
C VAL A 15 12.62 3.06 -16.86
N GLY A 16 12.54 1.80 -17.29
CA GLY A 16 13.61 1.11 -18.00
C GLY A 16 14.64 0.51 -17.04
N ASP A 17 15.91 0.49 -17.46
CA ASP A 17 17.00 -0.22 -16.75
C ASP A 17 17.71 0.66 -15.69
N ASP A 18 17.17 1.84 -15.39
CA ASP A 18 17.70 2.71 -14.35
C ASP A 18 17.29 2.20 -12.96
N GLN A 19 18.13 1.34 -12.40
CA GLN A 19 17.97 0.75 -11.08
C GLN A 19 17.88 1.81 -9.96
N ALA A 20 18.50 2.98 -10.13
CA ALA A 20 18.45 4.05 -9.13
C ALA A 20 17.06 4.70 -9.10
N LEU A 21 16.48 4.94 -10.28
CA LEU A 21 15.14 5.53 -10.38
C LEU A 21 14.03 4.53 -9.98
N VAL A 22 14.23 3.23 -10.22
CA VAL A 22 13.36 2.17 -9.65
C VAL A 22 13.38 2.20 -8.12
N ALA A 23 14.56 2.34 -7.50
CA ALA A 23 14.68 2.43 -6.04
C ALA A 23 14.04 3.70 -5.48
N GLU A 24 14.18 4.84 -6.16
CA GLU A 24 13.54 6.11 -5.79
C GLU A 24 12.01 6.00 -5.80
N LEU A 25 11.43 5.46 -6.88
CA LEU A 25 9.98 5.29 -7.00
C LEU A 25 9.43 4.27 -5.98
N ARG A 26 10.18 3.21 -5.68
CA ARG A 26 9.83 2.28 -4.59
C ARG A 26 9.78 3.02 -3.25
N GLY A 27 10.78 3.86 -2.97
CA GLY A 27 10.80 4.72 -1.78
C GLY A 27 9.58 5.63 -1.69
N ALA A 28 9.26 6.34 -2.78
CA ALA A 28 8.10 7.23 -2.85
C ALA A 28 6.77 6.48 -2.67
N PHE A 29 6.65 5.27 -3.24
CA PHE A 29 5.50 4.40 -3.05
C PHE A 29 5.33 4.00 -1.57
N LEU A 30 6.40 3.54 -0.91
CA LEU A 30 6.37 3.12 0.50
C LEU A 30 6.02 4.28 1.43
N GLU A 31 6.61 5.45 1.19
CA GLU A 31 6.30 6.66 1.94
C GLU A 31 4.81 7.03 1.80
N SER A 32 4.27 6.99 0.58
CA SER A 32 2.87 7.29 0.32
C SER A 32 1.92 6.26 0.96
N ALA A 33 2.25 4.97 0.86
CA ALA A 33 1.46 3.90 1.46
C ALA A 33 1.43 4.02 2.99
N THR A 34 2.57 4.34 3.61
CA THR A 34 2.66 4.59 5.06
C THR A 34 1.80 5.78 5.49
N ARG A 35 1.78 6.86 4.70
CA ARG A 35 0.89 8.01 4.99
C ARG A 35 -0.60 7.64 4.95
N HIS A 36 -1.01 6.76 4.04
CA HIS A 36 -2.40 6.30 3.98
C HIS A 36 -2.76 5.39 5.16
N LEU A 37 -1.87 4.49 5.57
CA LEU A 37 -2.03 3.70 6.79
C LEU A 37 -2.15 4.61 8.03
N ASP A 38 -1.30 5.62 8.14
CA ASP A 38 -1.38 6.60 9.22
C ASP A 38 -2.67 7.43 9.18
N ALA A 39 -3.21 7.72 7.99
CA ALA A 39 -4.52 8.35 7.85
C ALA A 39 -5.65 7.44 8.34
N MET A 40 -5.59 6.13 8.06
CA MET A 40 -6.54 5.16 8.62
C MET A 40 -6.49 5.14 10.16
N ARG A 41 -5.28 5.07 10.75
CA ARG A 41 -5.09 5.09 12.21
C ARG A 41 -5.68 6.34 12.88
N ARG A 42 -5.68 7.48 12.18
CA ARG A 42 -6.20 8.77 12.68
C ARG A 42 -7.61 9.10 12.20
N ALA A 43 -8.29 8.20 11.50
CA ALA A 43 -9.63 8.45 10.98
C ALA A 43 -10.58 8.86 12.11
N ALA A 44 -11.32 9.95 11.92
CA ALA A 44 -12.28 10.44 12.91
C ALA A 44 -13.66 9.75 12.77
N SER A 45 -13.95 9.21 11.58
CA SER A 45 -15.20 8.54 11.25
C SER A 45 -14.98 7.26 10.42
N ASP A 46 -16.01 6.43 10.30
CA ASP A 46 -15.98 5.25 9.42
C ASP A 46 -15.84 5.63 7.95
N THR A 47 -16.35 6.81 7.58
CA THR A 47 -16.16 7.38 6.23
C THR A 47 -14.69 7.73 5.98
N ASP A 48 -14.04 8.45 6.91
CA ASP A 48 -12.62 8.79 6.78
C ASP A 48 -11.73 7.53 6.70
N TRP A 49 -12.07 6.53 7.51
CA TRP A 49 -11.40 5.23 7.51
C TRP A 49 -11.50 4.55 6.15
N ARG A 50 -12.74 4.42 5.63
CA ARG A 50 -13.01 3.80 4.34
C ARG A 50 -12.31 4.55 3.21
N GLU A 51 -12.35 5.87 3.20
CA GLU A 51 -11.67 6.68 2.18
C GLU A 51 -10.16 6.48 2.21
N ALA A 52 -9.53 6.48 3.40
CA ALA A 52 -8.11 6.23 3.54
C ALA A 52 -7.71 4.83 3.05
N GLY A 53 -8.51 3.80 3.38
CA GLY A 53 -8.31 2.43 2.89
C GLY A 53 -8.48 2.32 1.37
N LEU A 54 -9.49 2.97 0.78
CA LEU A 54 -9.68 2.99 -0.68
C LEU A 54 -8.55 3.74 -1.42
N ARG A 55 -8.00 4.80 -0.83
CA ARG A 55 -6.82 5.49 -1.39
C ARG A 55 -5.59 4.60 -1.37
N LEU A 56 -5.35 3.88 -0.27
CA LEU A 56 -4.27 2.89 -0.20
C LEU A 56 -4.47 1.76 -1.24
N LYS A 57 -5.70 1.27 -1.40
CA LYS A 57 -6.03 0.28 -2.43
C LYS A 57 -5.70 0.79 -3.83
N GLY A 58 -6.10 2.02 -4.16
CA GLY A 58 -5.82 2.64 -5.45
C GLY A 58 -4.32 2.78 -5.72
N LEU A 59 -3.56 3.25 -4.72
CA LEU A 59 -2.10 3.34 -4.79
C LEU A 59 -1.47 1.97 -5.06
N ALA A 60 -1.87 0.93 -4.31
CA ALA A 60 -1.35 -0.42 -4.51
C ALA A 60 -1.68 -0.97 -5.91
N ALA A 61 -2.88 -0.69 -6.43
CA ALA A 61 -3.30 -1.11 -7.77
C ALA A 61 -2.40 -0.50 -8.87
N SER A 62 -2.00 0.77 -8.74
CA SER A 62 -1.15 1.46 -9.72
C SER A 62 0.21 0.80 -9.92
N PHE A 63 0.72 0.11 -8.90
CA PHE A 63 2.03 -0.53 -8.92
C PHE A 63 1.98 -2.06 -8.95
N GLY A 64 0.80 -2.66 -9.22
CA GLY A 64 0.65 -4.12 -9.27
C GLY A 64 0.83 -4.82 -7.91
N ALA A 65 0.74 -4.06 -6.82
CA ALA A 65 0.91 -4.53 -5.44
C ALA A 65 -0.37 -5.25 -4.95
N THR A 66 -0.76 -6.33 -5.64
CA THR A 66 -2.08 -6.99 -5.50
C THR A 66 -2.42 -7.48 -4.09
N ALA A 67 -1.45 -7.96 -3.32
CA ALA A 67 -1.68 -8.39 -1.93
C ALA A 67 -2.13 -7.21 -1.05
N LEU A 68 -1.34 -6.14 -1.01
CA LEU A 68 -1.67 -4.91 -0.31
C LEU A 68 -2.96 -4.26 -0.84
N MET A 69 -3.21 -4.34 -2.15
CA MET A 69 -4.47 -3.88 -2.74
C MET A 69 -5.68 -4.61 -2.14
N ASN A 70 -5.58 -5.92 -1.94
CA ASN A 70 -6.65 -6.72 -1.35
C ASN A 70 -6.81 -6.43 0.15
N GLU A 71 -5.71 -6.37 0.90
CA GLU A 71 -5.71 -6.02 2.34
C GLU A 71 -6.34 -4.65 2.58
N ALA A 72 -5.93 -3.63 1.82
CA ALA A 72 -6.50 -2.29 1.92
C ALA A 72 -7.99 -2.24 1.53
N GLY A 73 -8.39 -3.05 0.53
CA GLY A 73 -9.78 -3.18 0.12
C GLY A 73 -10.65 -3.88 1.15
N TRP A 74 -10.12 -4.88 1.85
CA TRP A 74 -10.77 -5.53 2.98
C TRP A 74 -10.89 -4.57 4.17
N ALA A 75 -9.78 -3.93 4.55
CA ALA A 75 -9.74 -2.95 5.64
C ALA A 75 -10.77 -1.82 5.45
N ALA A 76 -10.96 -1.32 4.22
CA ALA A 76 -11.96 -0.29 3.90
C ALA A 76 -13.43 -0.72 4.10
N GLN A 77 -13.68 -2.01 4.34
CA GLN A 77 -14.99 -2.59 4.67
C GLN A 77 -15.13 -2.92 6.16
N CYS A 78 -14.02 -2.96 6.90
CA CYS A 78 -14.02 -3.18 8.34
C CYS A 78 -14.44 -1.91 9.11
N PRO A 79 -14.90 -2.07 10.36
CA PRO A 79 -15.13 -0.92 11.25
C PRO A 79 -13.86 -0.08 11.44
N ARG A 80 -14.02 1.22 11.67
CA ARG A 80 -12.89 2.09 12.00
C ARG A 80 -12.14 1.58 13.22
N GLY A 81 -10.80 1.57 13.12
CA GLY A 81 -9.92 1.15 14.20
C GLY A 81 -9.85 -0.36 14.39
N ASP A 82 -10.34 -1.15 13.42
CA ASP A 82 -10.15 -2.60 13.41
C ASP A 82 -8.64 -2.92 13.46
N ALA A 83 -8.23 -3.62 14.52
CA ALA A 83 -6.83 -3.89 14.80
C ALA A 83 -6.22 -4.92 13.83
N GLU A 84 -7.02 -5.87 13.36
CA GLU A 84 -6.58 -6.89 12.40
C GLU A 84 -6.36 -6.27 11.02
N ALA A 85 -7.29 -5.39 10.60
CA ALA A 85 -7.14 -4.59 9.39
C ALA A 85 -5.85 -3.76 9.34
N LEU A 86 -5.48 -3.12 10.46
CA LEU A 86 -4.23 -2.36 10.53
C LEU A 86 -3.00 -3.27 10.52
N ALA A 87 -3.04 -4.36 11.30
CA ALA A 87 -1.94 -5.31 11.39
C ALA A 87 -1.64 -6.00 10.05
N ASP A 88 -2.67 -6.31 9.26
CA ASP A 88 -2.52 -6.90 7.93
C ASP A 88 -1.79 -5.96 6.97
N ILE A 89 -2.25 -4.71 6.90
CA ILE A 89 -1.61 -3.68 6.09
C ILE A 89 -0.15 -3.45 6.52
N GLU A 90 0.11 -3.38 7.82
CA GLU A 90 1.46 -3.22 8.36
C GLU A 90 2.39 -4.36 7.94
N ARG A 91 1.90 -5.60 8.02
CA ARG A 91 2.65 -6.78 7.56
C ARG A 91 2.91 -6.72 6.06
N GLY A 92 1.91 -6.33 5.26
CA GLY A 92 2.08 -6.11 3.83
C GLY A 92 3.21 -5.11 3.54
N LEU A 93 3.19 -3.94 4.18
CA LEU A 93 4.23 -2.91 4.00
C LEU A 93 5.62 -3.36 4.47
N ALA A 94 5.71 -4.12 5.56
CA ALA A 94 6.98 -4.63 6.05
C ALA A 94 7.68 -5.53 5.03
N VAL A 95 6.93 -6.38 4.33
CA VAL A 95 7.48 -7.26 3.27
C VAL A 95 8.03 -6.48 2.08
N LEU A 96 7.53 -5.27 1.81
CA LEU A 96 8.02 -4.41 0.73
C LEU A 96 9.19 -3.53 1.15
N THR A 97 9.57 -3.54 2.42
CA THR A 97 10.68 -2.71 2.90
C THR A 97 12.00 -3.48 2.85
N ILE A 98 11.93 -4.79 3.10
CA ILE A 98 13.02 -5.78 2.98
C ILE A 98 13.39 -5.95 1.49
#